data_AF-A0A7W2FTI7-F1
#
_entry.id   AF-A0A7W2FTI7-F1
#
_cell.length_a   1.000
_cell.length_b   1.000
_cell.length_c   1.000
_cell.angle_alpha   90.00
_cell.angle_beta   90.00
_cell.angle_gamma   90.00
#
_symmetry.space_group_name_H-M   'P 1'
#
loop_
_entity.id
_entity.type
_entity.pdbx_description
1 polymer ?
#
loop_
_entity_poly.entity_id
_entity_poly.type
_entity_poly.pdbx_seq_one_letter_code
_entity_poly.pdbx_strand_id
1 'polypeptide(L)'
;MNDTKSLPALPDHLSGNPRSPFYVAEVFEHQIGIRLNGKERTDVEEYCISEGWVKVAAHKALDRRGQPLLMTLKGTVEAYYC
;
A
#
# COMPACT_ATOMS: atom_id res chain seq x y z
N MET A 1 -17.00 20.67 19.40
CA MET A 1 -16.50 20.70 18.02
C MET A 1 -15.97 19.31 17.78
N ASN A 2 -16.51 18.57 16.81
CA ASN A 2 -16.11 17.18 16.60
C ASN A 2 -14.80 17.18 15.82
N ASP A 3 -13.68 16.96 16.51
CA ASP A 3 -12.37 16.66 15.92
C ASP A 3 -12.41 15.27 15.25
N THR A 4 -13.26 15.09 14.24
CA THR A 4 -13.38 13.87 13.42
C THR A 4 -12.25 13.78 12.39
N LYS A 5 -11.06 14.32 12.72
CA LYS A 5 -9.92 14.40 11.80
C LYS A 5 -8.62 14.03 12.51
N SER A 6 -8.62 12.93 13.24
CA SER A 6 -7.34 12.39 13.76
C SER A 6 -6.59 11.55 12.73
N LEU A 7 -7.25 11.06 11.68
CA LEU A 7 -6.64 10.21 10.66
C LEU A 7 -6.77 10.88 9.27
N PRO A 8 -5.67 11.02 8.50
CA PRO A 8 -5.75 11.48 7.13
C PRO A 8 -6.59 10.51 6.28
N ALA A 9 -7.20 10.96 5.19
CA ALA A 9 -7.87 10.04 4.29
C ALA A 9 -6.82 9.19 3.55
N LEU A 10 -7.05 7.87 3.44
CA LEU A 10 -6.17 7.02 2.64
C LEU A 10 -6.26 7.44 1.17
N PRO A 11 -5.13 7.74 0.51
CA PRO A 11 -5.13 8.15 -0.89
C PRO A 11 -5.48 6.97 -1.79
N ASP A 12 -5.99 7.27 -2.99
CA ASP A 12 -6.29 6.27 -4.01
C ASP A 12 -5.05 5.46 -4.43
N HIS A 13 -3.91 6.14 -4.48
CA HIS A 13 -2.61 5.56 -4.77
C HIS A 13 -1.64 5.93 -3.65
N LEU A 14 -1.11 4.92 -2.97
CA LEU A 14 -0.08 5.07 -1.95
C LEU A 14 1.12 4.18 -2.28
N SER A 15 2.31 4.72 -2.12
CA SER A 15 3.57 3.98 -2.19
C SER A 15 4.29 4.07 -0.86
N GLY A 16 4.83 2.94 -0.39
CA GLY A 16 5.72 2.87 0.77
C GLY A 16 7.14 3.37 0.50
N ASN A 17 7.50 3.62 -0.75
CA ASN A 17 8.83 4.09 -1.13
C ASN A 17 8.91 5.63 -1.01
N PRO A 18 9.74 6.21 -0.12
CA PRO A 18 9.86 7.66 0.07
C PRO A 18 10.32 8.45 -1.16
N ARG A 19 10.86 7.77 -2.18
CA ARG A 19 11.28 8.38 -3.44
C ARG A 19 10.16 8.46 -4.47
N SER A 20 9.01 7.84 -4.21
CA SER A 20 7.85 7.86 -5.09
C SER A 20 7.06 9.15 -4.89
N PRO A 21 6.47 9.74 -5.95
CA PRO A 21 5.57 10.88 -5.83
C PRO A 21 4.28 10.55 -5.06
N PHE A 22 3.96 9.26 -4.89
CA PHE A 22 2.78 8.77 -4.17
C PHE A 22 3.08 8.38 -2.72
N TYR A 23 4.22 8.81 -2.17
CA TYR A 23 4.55 8.60 -0.77
C TYR A 23 3.92 9.68 0.11
N VAL A 24 3.12 9.27 1.10
CA VAL A 24 2.46 10.17 2.05
C VAL A 24 2.83 9.75 3.47
N ALA A 25 3.80 10.47 4.07
CA ALA A 25 4.35 10.16 5.39
C ALA A 25 3.27 10.11 6.48
N GLU A 26 2.32 11.06 6.47
CA GLU A 26 1.25 11.17 7.47
C GLU A 26 0.39 9.91 7.58
N VAL A 27 0.20 9.18 6.48
CA VAL A 27 -0.59 7.95 6.48
C VAL A 27 0.17 6.82 7.21
N PHE A 28 1.49 6.78 7.05
CA PHE A 28 2.37 5.78 7.69
C PHE A 28 2.61 6.03 9.18
N GLU A 29 2.18 7.17 9.73
CA GLU A 29 2.13 7.39 11.19
C GLU A 29 1.07 6.51 11.86
N HIS A 30 0.13 5.98 11.07
CA HIS A 30 -0.92 5.09 11.49
C HIS A 30 -0.73 3.70 10.87
N GLN A 31 -1.24 2.67 11.53
CA GLN A 31 -1.17 1.31 11.00
C GLN A 31 -2.22 1.17 9.89
N ILE A 32 -1.79 0.68 8.72
CA ILE A 32 -2.62 0.51 7.54
C ILE A 32 -2.68 -0.97 7.20
N GLY A 33 -3.89 -1.49 7.02
CA GLY A 33 -4.15 -2.80 6.43
C GLY A 33 -4.57 -2.68 4.97
N ILE A 34 -4.12 -3.62 4.14
CA ILE A 34 -4.56 -3.75 2.75
C ILE A 34 -5.28 -5.08 2.60
N ARG A 35 -6.44 -5.09 1.95
CA ARG A 35 -7.11 -6.31 1.46
C ARG A 35 -7.10 -6.32 -0.05
N LEU A 36 -6.68 -7.45 -0.61
CA LEU A 36 -6.78 -7.74 -2.04
C LEU A 36 -7.75 -8.91 -2.23
N ASN A 37 -8.85 -8.67 -2.94
CA ASN A 37 -9.92 -9.66 -3.16
C ASN A 37 -10.43 -10.27 -1.83
N GLY A 38 -10.63 -9.43 -0.81
CA GLY A 38 -11.06 -9.85 0.53
C GLY A 38 -10.00 -10.55 1.38
N LYS A 39 -8.77 -10.74 0.87
CA LYS A 39 -7.65 -11.32 1.62
C LYS A 39 -6.72 -10.23 2.15
N GLU A 40 -6.53 -10.21 3.46
CA GLU A 40 -5.59 -9.30 4.12
C GLU A 40 -4.14 -9.58 3.69
N ARG A 41 -3.41 -8.49 3.45
CA ARG A 41 -2.04 -8.45 2.96
C ARG A 41 -1.26 -7.41 3.75
N THR A 42 -0.09 -7.80 4.22
CA THR A 42 0.86 -6.94 4.94
C THR A 42 2.18 -6.77 4.19
N ASP A 43 2.35 -7.51 3.09
CA ASP A 43 3.50 -7.51 2.19
C ASP A 43 3.38 -6.49 1.04
N VAL A 44 2.45 -5.54 1.15
CA VAL A 44 2.14 -4.55 0.12
C VAL A 44 3.09 -3.36 0.22
N GLU A 45 3.82 -3.12 -0.86
CA GLU A 45 4.72 -1.97 -1.01
C GLU A 45 4.01 -0.77 -1.66
N GLU A 46 3.01 -1.01 -2.50
CA GLU A 46 2.30 0.04 -3.22
C GLU A 46 0.91 -0.46 -3.64
N TYR A 47 -0.07 0.42 -3.71
CA TYR A 47 -1.40 0.07 -4.22
C TYR A 47 -1.99 1.20 -5.05
N CYS A 48 -2.92 0.84 -5.94
CA CYS A 48 -3.85 1.77 -6.58
C CYS A 48 -5.25 1.17 -6.54
N ILE A 49 -6.19 1.88 -5.88
CA ILE A 49 -7.58 1.44 -5.72
C ILE A 49 -8.35 1.61 -7.02
N SER A 50 -8.24 2.78 -7.67
CA SER A 50 -8.91 3.08 -8.94
C SER A 50 -8.52 2.13 -10.06
N GLU A 51 -7.25 1.75 -10.16
CA GLU A 51 -6.77 0.79 -11.16
C GLU A 51 -6.88 -0.67 -10.70
N GLY A 52 -7.19 -0.92 -9.42
CA GLY A 52 -7.42 -2.26 -8.87
C GLY A 52 -6.17 -3.14 -8.86
N TRP A 53 -5.06 -2.64 -8.32
CA TRP A 53 -3.84 -3.44 -8.17
C TRP A 53 -3.01 -3.09 -6.93
N VAL A 54 -2.19 -4.05 -6.50
CA VAL A 54 -1.17 -3.88 -5.46
C VAL A 54 0.17 -4.41 -5.96
N LYS A 55 1.28 -3.81 -5.53
CA LYS A 55 2.63 -4.37 -5.68
C LYS A 55 3.05 -4.98 -4.35
N VAL A 56 3.52 -6.20 -4.41
CA VAL A 56 4.05 -6.94 -3.26
C VAL A 56 5.48 -7.38 -3.53
N ALA A 57 6.30 -7.44 -2.49
CA ALA A 57 7.64 -8.01 -2.59
C ALA A 57 7.56 -9.53 -2.78
N ALA A 58 8.20 -10.05 -3.84
CA ALA A 58 8.33 -11.48 -4.05
C ALA A 58 9.26 -12.08 -2.99
N HIS A 59 8.79 -13.10 -2.28
CA HIS A 59 9.48 -13.66 -1.12
C HIS A 59 10.83 -14.32 -1.46
N LYS A 60 11.03 -14.78 -2.71
CA LYS A 60 12.22 -15.54 -3.13
C LYS A 60 12.93 -14.97 -4.35
N ALA A 61 12.38 -13.94 -4.98
CA ALA A 61 12.93 -13.38 -6.21
C ALA A 61 13.59 -12.03 -5.90
N LEU A 62 14.87 -11.91 -6.23
CA LEU A 62 15.61 -10.67 -6.18
C LEU A 62 15.89 -10.18 -7.60
N ASP A 63 15.95 -8.87 -7.79
CA ASP A 63 16.40 -8.25 -9.02
C ASP A 63 17.93 -8.40 -9.20
N ARG A 64 18.45 -7.91 -10.33
CA ARG A 64 19.90 -7.94 -10.63
C ARG A 64 20.78 -7.15 -9.63
N ARG A 65 20.18 -6.34 -8.75
CA ARG A 65 20.84 -5.55 -7.72
C ARG A 65 20.62 -6.12 -6.32
N GLY A 66 19.98 -7.28 -6.19
CA GLY A 66 19.69 -7.94 -4.91
C GLY A 66 18.48 -7.36 -4.17
N GLN A 67 17.66 -6.53 -4.81
CA GLN A 67 16.44 -5.96 -4.24
C GLN A 67 15.26 -6.92 -4.45
N PRO A 68 14.30 -7.01 -3.52
CA PRO A 68 13.10 -7.82 -3.72
C PRO A 68 12.38 -7.44 -5.01
N LEU A 69 12.06 -8.44 -5.83
CA LEU A 69 11.32 -8.23 -7.05
C LEU A 69 9.86 -7.89 -6.68
N LEU A 70 9.38 -6.73 -7.13
CA LEU A 70 7.99 -6.36 -6.95
C LEU A 70 7.11 -7.08 -7.97
N MET A 71 6.06 -7.75 -7.49
CA MET A 71 5.03 -8.37 -8.32
C MET A 71 3.73 -7.58 -8.20
N THR A 72 3.13 -7.24 -9.34
CA THR A 72 1.81 -6.62 -9.38
C THR A 72 0.73 -7.70 -9.32
N LEU A 73 -0.15 -7.61 -8.33
CA LEU A 73 -1.35 -8.42 -8.21
C LEU A 73 -2.56 -7.53 -8.49
N LYS A 74 -3.47 -8.00 -9.35
CA LYS A 74 -4.70 -7.28 -9.71
C LYS A 74 -5.90 -7.82 -8.94
N GLY A 75 -6.86 -6.97 -8.64
CA GLY A 75 -8.09 -7.33 -7.93
C GLY A 75 -8.74 -6.14 -7.23
N THR A 76 -9.79 -6.42 -6.47
CA THR A 76 -10.42 -5.41 -5.61
C THR A 76 -9.46 -5.05 -4.48
N VAL A 77 -9.05 -3.79 -4.42
CA VAL A 77 -8.14 -3.27 -3.40
C VAL A 77 -8.95 -2.47 -2.39
N GLU A 78 -8.79 -2.81 -1.11
CA GLU A 78 -9.41 -2.10 0.00
C GLU A 78 -8.31 -1.72 1.00
N ALA A 79 -8.12 -0.42 1.23
CA ALA A 79 -7.21 0.09 2.23
C ALA A 79 -8.00 0.59 3.45
N TYR A 80 -7.52 0.28 4.66
CA TYR A 80 -8.16 0.69 5.91
C TYR A 80 -7.13 0.93 7.00
N TYR A 81 -7.50 1.72 8.01
CA TYR A 81 -6.72 1.88 9.24
C TYR A 81 -6.99 0.73 10.21
N CYS A 82 -5.96 0.22 10.88
CA CYS A 82 -6.05 -0.87 11.87
C CYS A 82 -5.33 -0.57 13.18
#